data_AF-A0A914Z0F3-F1
#
_entry.id   AF-A0A914Z0F3-F1
#
_cell.length_a   1.000
_cell.length_b   1.000
_cell.length_c   1.000
_cell.angle_alpha   90.00
_cell.angle_beta   90.00
_cell.angle_gamma   90.00
#
_symmetry.space_group_name_H-M   'P 1'
#
loop_
_entity.id
_entity.type
_entity.pdbx_description
1 polymer ?
#
loop_
_entity_poly.entity_id
_entity_poly.type
_entity_poly.pdbx_seq_one_letter_code
_entity_poly.pdbx_strand_id
1 'polypeptide(L)'
;MRNPETHENHARSKKMPMIPITIRQLEAIIRMSEALAKMELQPFALERHVDEAIRLFRVSTLAAAESGELAGIEGFMSNSDQSTFNRIENQLRKRFAIGTYVSEDLIVNEFVKQAYEESMVKKVIGYCVRRGLMIYKYQRKMLYRVK
;
A
#
# COMPACT_ATOMS: atom_id res chain seq x y z
N MET A 1 7.24 -30.80 -35.74
CA MET A 1 8.17 -29.94 -34.97
C MET A 1 7.38 -28.76 -34.45
N ARG A 2 7.05 -28.75 -33.15
CA ARG A 2 6.24 -27.72 -32.50
C ARG A 2 7.14 -27.09 -31.44
N ASN A 3 7.56 -25.86 -31.70
CA ASN A 3 8.45 -25.11 -30.81
C ASN A 3 7.73 -24.86 -29.48
N PRO A 4 8.33 -25.11 -28.31
CA PRO A 4 7.71 -24.70 -27.05
C PRO A 4 7.87 -23.19 -26.89
N GLU A 5 6.76 -22.52 -26.60
CA GLU A 5 6.73 -21.11 -26.27
C GLU A 5 7.53 -20.89 -24.98
N THR A 6 8.66 -20.19 -25.09
CA THR A 6 9.36 -19.63 -23.95
C THR A 6 8.39 -18.68 -23.25
N HIS A 7 7.81 -19.13 -22.14
CA HIS A 7 7.20 -18.25 -21.16
C HIS A 7 8.31 -17.34 -20.61
N GLU A 8 8.56 -16.25 -21.32
CA GLU A 8 9.32 -15.12 -20.82
C GLU A 8 8.54 -14.60 -19.61
N ASN A 9 8.93 -15.09 -18.43
CA ASN A 9 8.64 -14.49 -17.16
C ASN A 9 9.17 -13.05 -17.22
N HIS A 10 8.32 -12.12 -17.66
CA HIS A 10 8.44 -10.72 -17.31
C HIS A 10 8.25 -10.60 -15.80
N ALA A 11 9.26 -11.02 -15.04
CA ALA A 11 9.56 -10.47 -13.75
C ALA A 11 9.85 -8.99 -14.00
N ARG A 12 8.77 -8.19 -14.14
CA ARG A 12 8.84 -6.76 -13.93
C ARG A 12 9.45 -6.64 -12.56
N SER A 13 10.75 -6.35 -12.54
CA SER A 13 11.49 -6.00 -11.34
C SER A 13 10.77 -4.77 -10.81
N LYS A 14 9.77 -5.04 -9.95
CA LYS A 14 8.89 -4.06 -9.35
C LYS A 14 9.85 -3.30 -8.47
N LYS A 15 10.42 -2.21 -9.00
CA LYS A 15 11.36 -1.35 -8.28
C LYS A 15 10.72 -1.15 -6.93
N MET A 16 11.28 -1.79 -5.90
CA MET A 16 10.72 -1.63 -4.57
C MET A 16 10.77 -0.13 -4.33
N PRO A 17 9.64 0.51 -4.02
CA PRO A 17 9.67 1.92 -3.68
C PRO A 17 10.72 2.05 -2.57
N MET A 18 11.80 2.76 -2.85
CA MET A 18 12.88 2.96 -1.89
C MET A 18 12.29 3.89 -0.83
N ILE A 19 11.78 3.29 0.24
CA ILE A 19 11.20 4.03 1.35
C ILE A 19 12.37 4.75 2.02
N PRO A 20 12.41 6.09 2.01
CA PRO A 20 13.47 6.85 2.67
C PRO A 20 13.47 6.51 4.16
N ILE A 21 14.63 6.12 4.68
CA ILE A 21 14.78 5.79 6.10
C ILE A 21 14.70 7.09 6.90
N THR A 22 13.78 7.12 7.87
CA THR A 22 13.57 8.27 8.75
C THR A 22 14.11 8.01 10.16
N ILE A 23 14.42 9.07 10.90
CA ILE A 23 14.88 8.98 12.30
C ILE A 23 13.85 8.23 13.17
N ARG A 24 12.55 8.39 12.90
CA ARG A 24 11.49 7.65 13.62
C ARG A 24 11.55 6.15 13.39
N GLN A 25 11.97 5.69 12.20
CA GLN A 25 12.15 4.26 11.93
C GLN A 25 13.35 3.71 12.71
N LEU A 26 14.43 4.48 12.86
CA LEU A 26 15.55 4.10 13.73
C LEU A 26 15.11 4.00 15.20
N GLU A 27 14.36 4.98 15.71
CA GLU A 27 13.80 4.95 17.07
C GLU A 27 12.84 3.76 17.29
N ALA A 28 12.07 3.37 16.26
CA ALA A 28 11.21 2.20 16.31
C ALA A 28 12.00 0.90 16.45
N ILE A 29 13.10 0.75 15.69
CA ILE A 29 13.99 -0.43 15.78
C ILE A 29 14.64 -0.51 17.18
N ILE A 30 15.07 0.62 17.75
CA ILE A 30 15.60 0.68 19.12
C ILE A 30 14.54 0.20 20.12
N ARG A 31 13.32 0.74 20.04
CA ARG A 31 12.22 0.32 20.93
C ARG A 31 11.87 -1.16 20.81
N MET A 32 11.89 -1.72 19.60
CA MET A 32 11.68 -3.16 19.39
C MET A 32 12.80 -3.98 20.04
N SER A 33 14.05 -3.56 19.89
CA SER A 33 15.21 -4.24 20.47
C SER A 33 15.15 -4.24 22.01
N GLU A 34 14.75 -3.12 22.61
CA GLU A 34 14.52 -3.03 24.06
C GLU A 34 13.34 -3.88 24.52
N ALA A 35 12.26 -3.94 23.74
CA ALA A 35 11.10 -4.77 24.07
C ALA A 35 11.45 -6.27 24.07
N LEU A 36 12.25 -6.72 23.10
CA LEU A 36 12.78 -8.09 23.05
C LEU A 36 13.67 -8.39 24.27
N ALA A 37 14.57 -7.48 24.64
CA ALA A 37 15.39 -7.62 25.84
C ALA A 37 14.54 -7.73 27.12
N LYS A 38 13.48 -6.91 27.22
CA LYS A 38 12.53 -6.94 28.35
C LYS A 38 11.77 -8.26 28.45
N MET A 39 11.38 -8.86 27.32
CA MET A 39 10.72 -10.18 27.29
C MET A 39 11.63 -11.29 27.81
N GLU A 40 12.95 -11.17 27.60
CA GLU A 40 13.96 -12.08 28.14
C GLU A 40 14.42 -11.71 29.57
N LEU A 41 13.78 -10.72 30.18
CA LEU A 41 14.14 -10.16 31.51
C LEU A 41 15.61 -9.71 31.58
N GLN A 42 16.18 -9.26 30.46
CA GLN A 42 17.55 -8.75 30.40
C GLN A 42 17.58 -7.23 30.61
N PRO A 43 18.51 -6.70 31.41
CA PRO A 43 18.64 -5.27 31.65
C PRO A 43 19.24 -4.52 30.45
N PHE A 44 19.94 -5.22 29.55
CA PHE A 44 20.60 -4.63 28.39
C PHE A 44 20.18 -5.32 27.09
N ALA A 45 20.00 -4.54 26.03
CA ALA A 45 19.80 -5.07 24.70
C ALA A 45 21.13 -5.54 24.10
N LEU A 46 21.16 -6.78 23.62
CA LEU A 46 22.30 -7.40 22.95
C LEU A 46 22.10 -7.36 21.42
N GLU A 47 23.17 -7.61 20.67
CA GLU A 47 23.16 -7.63 19.21
C GLU A 47 22.05 -8.52 18.64
N ARG A 48 21.82 -9.69 19.24
CA ARG A 48 20.73 -10.62 18.86
C ARG A 48 19.34 -9.97 18.84
N HIS A 49 19.05 -9.04 19.74
CA HIS A 49 17.74 -8.36 19.79
C HIS A 49 17.63 -7.34 18.65
N VAL A 50 18.74 -6.69 18.30
CA VAL A 50 18.81 -5.73 17.20
C VAL A 50 18.66 -6.45 15.86
N ASP A 51 19.35 -7.58 15.69
CA ASP A 51 19.23 -8.41 14.49
C ASP A 51 17.78 -8.88 14.28
N GLU A 52 17.13 -9.33 15.35
CA GLU A 52 15.74 -9.75 15.30
C GLU A 52 14.78 -8.58 15.03
N ALA A 53 15.03 -7.42 15.64
CA ALA A 53 14.25 -6.22 15.37
C ALA A 53 14.38 -5.76 13.91
N ILE A 54 15.59 -5.78 13.33
CA ILE A 54 15.83 -5.47 11.92
C ILE A 54 15.13 -6.49 11.02
N ARG A 55 15.18 -7.78 11.36
CA ARG A 55 14.51 -8.84 10.61
C ARG A 55 12.99 -8.61 10.58
N LEU A 56 12.38 -8.38 11.74
CA LEU A 56 10.95 -8.08 11.89
C LEU A 56 10.56 -6.80 11.14
N PHE A 57 11.38 -5.76 11.22
CA PHE A 57 11.16 -4.49 10.53
C PHE A 57 11.16 -4.67 9.01
N ARG A 58 12.14 -5.41 8.46
CA ARG A 58 12.22 -5.69 7.01
C ARG A 58 11.01 -6.45 6.50
N VAL A 59 10.61 -7.53 7.20
CA VAL A 59 9.44 -8.33 6.84
C VAL A 59 8.17 -7.49 6.88
N SER A 60 7.99 -6.69 7.94
CA SER A 60 6.82 -5.81 8.09
C SER A 60 6.76 -4.72 7.03
N THR A 61 7.91 -4.13 6.69
CA THR A 61 8.00 -3.07 5.66
C THR A 61 7.70 -3.63 4.27
N LEU A 62 8.24 -4.81 3.93
CA LEU A 62 7.97 -5.46 2.67
C LEU A 62 6.49 -5.88 2.55
N ALA A 63 5.93 -6.49 3.59
CA ALA A 63 4.51 -6.85 3.64
C ALA A 63 3.60 -5.63 3.50
N ALA A 64 3.92 -4.51 4.17
CA ALA A 64 3.17 -3.27 4.07
C ALA A 64 3.28 -2.61 2.69
N ALA A 65 4.44 -2.72 2.03
CA ALA A 65 4.64 -2.23 0.67
C ALA A 65 3.87 -3.06 -0.37
N GLU A 66 3.85 -4.38 -0.21
CA GLU A 66 3.14 -5.30 -1.11
C GLU A 66 1.62 -5.23 -0.94
N SER A 67 1.13 -5.16 0.29
CA SER A 67 -0.30 -5.05 0.61
C SER A 67 -0.91 -3.71 0.21
N GLY A 68 -0.09 -2.72 -0.17
CA GLY A 68 -0.54 -1.37 -0.47
C GLY A 68 -1.01 -0.62 0.77
N GLU A 69 -0.67 -1.09 1.97
CA GLU A 69 -0.99 -0.40 3.22
C GLU A 69 -0.40 1.01 3.26
N LEU A 70 0.80 1.13 2.71
CA LEU A 70 1.59 2.36 2.61
C LEU A 70 1.09 3.32 1.50
N ALA A 71 0.13 2.90 0.67
CA ALA A 71 -0.41 3.75 -0.39
C ALA A 71 -1.19 4.94 0.21
N GLY A 72 -0.80 6.16 -0.18
CA GLY A 72 -1.37 7.40 0.34
C GLY A 72 -0.69 7.98 1.59
N ILE A 73 0.31 7.30 2.16
CA ILE A 73 1.13 7.85 3.25
C ILE A 73 2.28 8.67 2.64
N GLU A 74 2.44 9.92 3.09
CA GLU A 74 3.56 10.78 2.68
C GLU A 74 4.90 10.11 2.96
N GLY A 75 5.80 10.16 1.96
CA GLY A 75 7.15 9.58 2.04
C GLY A 75 7.27 8.12 1.59
N PHE A 76 6.17 7.40 1.33
CA PHE A 76 6.23 5.98 0.91
C PHE A 76 6.00 5.74 -0.58
N MET A 77 5.63 6.79 -1.30
CA MET A 77 5.38 6.77 -2.75
C MET A 77 6.25 7.86 -3.41
N SER A 78 6.57 7.69 -4.70
CA SER A 78 7.28 8.75 -5.41
C SER A 78 6.43 10.03 -5.46
N ASN A 79 7.08 11.20 -5.54
CA ASN A 79 6.36 12.48 -5.60
C ASN A 79 5.36 12.52 -6.78
N SER A 80 5.72 11.89 -7.90
CA SER A 80 4.85 11.73 -9.07
C SER A 80 3.64 10.86 -8.75
N ASP A 81 3.86 9.71 -8.10
CA ASP A 81 2.77 8.80 -7.74
C ASP A 81 1.83 9.45 -6.73
N GLN A 82 2.34 10.21 -5.76
CA GLN A 82 1.48 10.94 -4.81
C GLN A 82 0.63 12.02 -5.46
N SER A 83 1.20 12.78 -6.41
CA SER A 83 0.40 13.77 -7.13
C SER A 83 -0.74 13.10 -7.92
N THR A 84 -0.46 11.94 -8.52
CA THR A 84 -1.44 11.14 -9.27
C THR A 84 -2.50 10.55 -8.34
N PHE A 85 -2.08 10.04 -7.18
CA PHE A 85 -2.96 9.51 -6.13
C PHE A 85 -3.97 10.56 -5.68
N ASN A 86 -3.48 11.73 -5.27
CA ASN A 86 -4.30 12.84 -4.79
C ASN A 86 -5.24 13.35 -5.88
N ARG A 87 -4.83 13.30 -7.15
CA ARG A 87 -5.68 13.70 -8.28
C ARG A 87 -6.84 12.73 -8.47
N ILE A 88 -6.57 11.42 -8.46
CA ILE A 88 -7.61 10.38 -8.56
C ILE A 88 -8.57 10.48 -7.37
N GLU A 89 -8.06 10.61 -6.14
CA GLU A 89 -8.87 10.75 -4.93
C GLU A 89 -9.82 11.96 -5.01
N ASN A 90 -9.29 13.12 -5.40
CA ASN A 90 -10.10 14.34 -5.55
C ASN A 90 -11.16 14.21 -6.63
N GLN A 91 -10.85 13.57 -7.76
CA GLN A 91 -11.83 13.33 -8.82
C GLN A 91 -12.92 12.35 -8.37
N LEU A 92 -12.54 11.28 -7.66
CA LEU A 92 -13.45 10.31 -7.07
C LEU A 92 -14.42 11.01 -6.11
N ARG A 93 -13.90 11.87 -5.22
CA ARG A 93 -14.71 12.60 -4.25
C ARG A 93 -15.62 13.67 -4.89
N LYS A 94 -15.24 14.26 -6.02
CA LYS A 94 -16.07 15.24 -6.73
C LYS A 94 -17.19 14.60 -7.55
N ARG A 95 -16.93 13.47 -8.20
CA ARG A 95 -17.89 12.83 -9.12
C ARG A 95 -18.96 12.01 -8.41
N PHE A 96 -18.63 11.35 -7.30
CA PHE A 96 -19.55 10.43 -6.64
C PHE A 96 -20.25 11.11 -5.47
N ALA A 97 -21.53 11.44 -5.56
CA ALA A 97 -22.24 12.03 -4.42
C ALA A 97 -22.36 11.05 -3.24
N ILE A 98 -22.44 11.59 -2.01
CA ILE A 98 -22.68 10.79 -0.80
C ILE A 98 -24.02 10.05 -0.94
N GLY A 99 -24.05 8.76 -0.59
CA GLY A 99 -25.25 7.92 -0.69
C GLY A 99 -25.46 7.23 -2.04
N THR A 100 -24.52 7.36 -2.99
CA THR A 100 -24.63 6.74 -4.32
C THR A 100 -23.92 5.38 -4.36
N TYR A 101 -24.44 4.45 -5.17
CA TYR A 101 -23.82 3.17 -5.50
C TYR A 101 -23.18 3.21 -6.88
N VAL A 102 -21.94 2.72 -7.00
CA VAL A 102 -21.24 2.64 -8.28
C VAL A 102 -20.45 1.35 -8.38
N SER A 103 -20.43 0.74 -9.57
CA SER A 103 -19.64 -0.46 -9.85
C SER A 103 -18.14 -0.16 -9.85
N GLU A 104 -17.34 -1.00 -9.18
CA GLU A 104 -15.87 -0.85 -9.18
C GLU A 104 -15.31 -0.86 -10.61
N ASP A 105 -15.78 -1.81 -11.43
CA ASP A 105 -15.36 -1.95 -12.84
C ASP A 105 -15.65 -0.71 -13.69
N LEU A 106 -16.76 0.00 -13.41
CA LEU A 106 -17.10 1.23 -14.13
C LEU A 106 -16.11 2.33 -13.81
N ILE A 107 -15.79 2.49 -12.52
CA ILE A 107 -14.80 3.47 -12.04
C ILE A 107 -13.45 3.16 -12.68
N VAL A 108 -12.99 1.91 -12.58
CA VAL A 108 -11.71 1.49 -13.16
C VAL A 108 -11.65 1.81 -14.65
N ASN A 109 -12.66 1.39 -15.43
CA ASN A 109 -12.71 1.66 -16.87
C ASN A 109 -12.71 3.15 -17.21
N GLU A 110 -13.39 3.98 -16.42
CA GLU A 110 -13.44 5.43 -16.66
C GLU A 110 -12.10 6.12 -16.41
N PHE A 111 -11.39 5.74 -15.35
CA PHE A 111 -10.07 6.30 -15.05
C PHE A 111 -9.00 5.74 -16.01
N VAL A 112 -9.11 4.50 -16.46
CA VAL A 112 -8.24 3.94 -17.51
C VAL A 112 -8.40 4.71 -18.83
N LYS A 113 -9.62 5.10 -19.21
CA LYS A 113 -9.86 5.97 -20.38
C LYS A 113 -9.21 7.36 -20.26
N GLN A 114 -8.99 7.84 -19.04
CA GLN A 114 -8.29 9.11 -18.77
C GLN A 114 -6.76 8.94 -18.67
N ALA A 115 -6.23 7.79 -19.12
CA ALA A 115 -4.81 7.44 -19.10
C ALA A 115 -4.20 7.26 -17.69
N TYR A 116 -5.02 6.95 -16.68
CA TYR A 116 -4.48 6.52 -15.38
C TYR A 116 -4.18 5.02 -15.37
N GLU A 117 -3.13 4.62 -14.66
CA GLU A 117 -2.79 3.21 -14.47
C GLU A 117 -3.86 2.50 -13.62
N GLU A 118 -4.36 1.36 -14.11
CA GLU A 118 -5.37 0.56 -13.43
C GLU A 118 -4.95 0.17 -11.99
N SER A 119 -3.67 -0.19 -11.81
CA SER A 119 -3.13 -0.58 -10.51
C SER A 119 -3.22 0.56 -9.49
N MET A 120 -3.07 1.80 -9.94
CA MET A 120 -3.13 3.00 -9.12
C MET A 120 -4.57 3.33 -8.72
N VAL A 121 -5.52 3.20 -9.65
CA VAL A 121 -6.95 3.42 -9.38
C VAL A 121 -7.46 2.42 -8.34
N LYS A 122 -7.13 1.12 -8.48
CA LYS A 122 -7.48 0.08 -7.51
C LYS A 122 -6.89 0.37 -6.13
N LYS A 123 -5.65 0.87 -6.04
CA LYS A 123 -5.04 1.29 -4.77
C LYS A 123 -5.80 2.45 -4.11
N VAL A 124 -6.20 3.47 -4.89
CA VAL A 124 -6.98 4.61 -4.37
C VAL A 124 -8.35 4.15 -3.86
N ILE A 125 -9.05 3.28 -4.60
CA ILE A 125 -10.32 2.70 -4.15
C ILE A 125 -10.13 1.94 -2.83
N GLY A 126 -9.11 1.08 -2.75
CA GLY A 126 -8.77 0.35 -1.53
C GLY A 126 -8.45 1.28 -0.34
N TYR A 127 -7.75 2.39 -0.59
CA TYR A 127 -7.51 3.43 0.41
C TYR A 127 -8.81 4.11 0.87
N CYS A 128 -9.69 4.51 -0.04
CA CYS A 128 -10.99 5.11 0.30
C CYS A 128 -11.88 4.17 1.11
N VAL A 129 -11.84 2.87 0.83
CA VAL A 129 -12.57 1.86 1.61
C VAL A 129 -11.98 1.71 3.01
N ARG A 130 -10.65 1.61 3.13
CA ARG A 130 -9.97 1.51 4.44
C ARG A 130 -10.20 2.75 5.31
N ARG A 131 -10.26 3.94 4.71
CA ARG A 131 -10.59 5.20 5.40
C ARG A 131 -12.07 5.35 5.77
N GLY A 132 -12.93 4.42 5.35
CA GLY A 132 -14.37 4.46 5.60
C GLY A 132 -15.12 5.52 4.77
N LEU A 133 -14.51 6.03 3.69
CA LEU A 133 -15.18 6.92 2.73
C LEU A 133 -16.14 6.12 1.84
N MET A 134 -15.77 4.87 1.53
CA MET A 134 -16.56 3.95 0.70
C MET A 134 -16.69 2.59 1.38
N ILE A 135 -17.75 1.85 1.05
CA ILE A 135 -18.00 0.48 1.54
C ILE A 135 -18.29 -0.44 0.36
N TYR A 136 -17.69 -1.63 0.36
CA TYR A 136 -18.05 -2.69 -0.59
C TYR A 136 -19.42 -3.28 -0.25
N LYS A 137 -20.25 -3.42 -1.29
CA LYS A 137 -21.55 -4.10 -1.27
C LYS A 137 -21.60 -5.12 -2.41
N TYR A 138 -22.51 -6.09 -2.30
CA TYR A 138 -22.75 -7.12 -3.32
C TYR A 138 -21.46 -7.85 -3.76
N GLN A 139 -20.80 -8.57 -2.84
CA GLN A 139 -19.58 -9.34 -3.14
C GLN A 139 -18.47 -8.50 -3.79
N ARG A 140 -18.25 -7.27 -3.28
CA ARG A 140 -17.28 -6.29 -3.78
C ARG A 140 -17.53 -5.74 -5.18
N LYS A 141 -18.65 -6.06 -5.84
CA LYS A 141 -18.97 -5.52 -7.17
C LYS A 141 -19.37 -4.04 -7.12
N MET A 142 -19.92 -3.58 -5.99
CA MET A 142 -20.44 -2.22 -5.83
C MET A 142 -19.75 -1.50 -4.68
N LEU A 143 -19.48 -0.22 -4.88
CA LEU A 143 -18.98 0.72 -3.88
C LEU A 143 -20.11 1.68 -3.50
N TYR A 144 -20.33 1.82 -2.21
CA TYR A 144 -21.28 2.77 -1.63
C TYR A 144 -20.53 3.90 -0.93
N ARG A 145 -20.78 5.15 -1.31
CA ARG A 145 -20.13 6.32 -0.67
C ARG A 145 -20.86 6.72 0.60
N VAL A 146 -20.15 6.71 1.74
CA VAL A 146 -20.72 6.95 3.07
C VAL A 146 -20.49 8.38 3.55
N LYS A 147 -19.35 9.00 3.21
CA LYS A 147 -18.93 10.34 3.67
C LYS A 147 -18.31 11.17 2.54
#